data_AF-A0A7X7GDM0-F1
#
_entry.id   AF-A0A7X7GDM0-F1
#
_cell.length_a   1.000
_cell.length_b   1.000
_cell.length_c   1.000
_cell.angle_alpha   90.00
_cell.angle_beta   90.00
_cell.angle_gamma   90.00
#
_symmetry.space_group_name_H-M   'P 1'
#
loop_
_entity.id
_entity.type
_entity.pdbx_description
1 polymer ?
#
loop_
_entity_poly.entity_id
_entity_poly.type
_entity_poly.pdbx_seq_one_letter_code
_entity_poly.pdbx_strand_id
1 'polypeptide(L)'
;MRVIPGTGSSLVNAWLGLGIVMVPVVMWCGALVWVRAQESFLILLGCLGVLVVVACVWRSLPCLAALGQVAVASGIGLILGRQFRRAWWLGIAAIAAFAADLWSVLAGPTHLVLEKAPAALNYLLIQVPALGGATGLGLGTSDILFLCLFLEGARVCRLRVGWSLAAMLTGLMVATGLAVAAGVAVPVLPLLTTGFVSANVDLILRDIRGSLRS
;
A
#
# COMPACT_ATOMS: atom_id res chain seq x y z
N MET A 1 -0.74 -19.87 18.97
CA MET A 1 -0.20 -20.41 20.24
C MET A 1 1.32 -20.30 20.20
N ARG A 2 1.93 -19.88 21.33
CA ARG A 2 3.32 -19.45 21.61
C ARG A 2 3.71 -18.03 21.16
N VAL A 3 3.48 -17.10 22.10
CA VAL A 3 4.23 -15.86 22.25
C VAL A 3 5.69 -16.23 22.55
N ILE A 4 6.60 -15.91 21.65
CA ILE A 4 8.02 -15.85 21.98
C ILE A 4 8.23 -14.46 22.58
N PRO A 5 8.66 -14.32 23.85
CA PRO A 5 8.99 -13.02 24.40
C PRO A 5 10.16 -12.47 23.59
N GLY A 6 9.89 -11.46 22.77
CA GLY A 6 10.89 -10.83 21.96
C GLY A 6 11.92 -10.16 22.85
N THR A 7 13.10 -10.77 22.99
CA THR A 7 14.32 -10.04 23.38
C THR A 7 14.44 -8.83 22.46
N GLY A 8 14.86 -7.66 22.96
CA GLY A 8 14.84 -6.40 22.18
C GLY A 8 15.49 -6.49 20.79
N SER A 9 16.39 -7.46 20.57
CA SER A 9 16.97 -7.83 19.28
C SER A 9 15.97 -8.35 18.23
N SER A 10 14.90 -9.03 18.63
CA SER A 10 13.86 -9.56 17.72
C SER A 10 12.99 -8.47 17.09
N LEU A 11 12.65 -7.43 17.86
CA LEU A 11 11.95 -6.25 17.36
C LEU A 11 12.83 -5.48 16.39
N VAL A 12 14.09 -5.20 16.75
CA VAL A 12 15.03 -4.50 15.88
C VAL A 12 15.24 -5.25 14.55
N ASN A 13 15.36 -6.58 14.58
CA ASN A 13 15.48 -7.38 13.36
C ASN A 13 14.20 -7.36 12.51
N ALA A 14 13.02 -7.34 13.13
CA ALA A 14 11.75 -7.19 12.42
C ALA A 14 11.65 -5.80 11.74
N TRP A 15 12.05 -4.74 12.45
CA TRP A 15 12.10 -3.37 11.92
C TRP A 15 13.10 -3.23 10.76
N LEU A 16 14.29 -3.82 10.89
CA LEU A 16 15.30 -3.85 9.83
C LEU A 16 14.80 -4.62 8.60
N GLY A 17 14.18 -5.79 8.81
CA GLY A 17 13.58 -6.57 7.73
C GLY A 17 12.45 -5.83 7.00
N LEU A 18 11.60 -5.11 7.75
CA LEU A 18 10.54 -4.27 7.17
C LEU A 18 11.12 -3.10 6.37
N GLY A 19 12.10 -2.39 6.90
CA GLY A 19 12.77 -1.31 6.18
C GLY A 19 13.41 -1.78 4.88
N ILE A 20 14.06 -2.96 4.89
CA ILE A 20 14.70 -3.56 3.72
C ILE A 20 13.70 -3.87 2.60
N VAL A 21 12.45 -4.21 2.91
CA VAL A 21 11.44 -4.52 1.89
C VAL A 21 10.63 -3.28 1.49
N MET A 22 10.17 -2.51 2.47
CA MET A 22 9.26 -1.38 2.21
C MET A 22 9.93 -0.21 1.55
N VAL A 23 11.17 0.11 1.93
CA VAL A 23 11.87 1.25 1.32
C VAL A 23 12.08 1.02 -0.17
N PRO A 24 12.59 -0.14 -0.65
CA PRO A 24 12.67 -0.41 -2.09
C PRO A 24 11.32 -0.41 -2.80
N VAL A 25 10.25 -0.92 -2.18
CA VAL A 25 8.90 -0.92 -2.79
C VAL A 25 8.40 0.51 -2.98
N VAL A 26 8.51 1.36 -1.95
CA VAL A 26 8.08 2.77 -2.04
C VAL A 26 8.98 3.54 -3.00
N MET A 27 10.29 3.29 -3.00
CA MET A 27 11.23 3.87 -3.96
C MET A 27 10.94 3.45 -5.40
N TRP A 28 10.59 2.18 -5.64
CA TRP A 28 10.14 1.69 -6.94
C TRP A 28 8.90 2.44 -7.43
N CYS A 29 7.89 2.57 -6.58
CA CYS A 29 6.67 3.32 -6.90
C CYS A 29 6.99 4.80 -7.20
N GLY A 30 7.87 5.41 -6.41
CA GLY A 30 8.37 6.77 -6.62
C GLY A 30 9.12 6.94 -7.93
N ALA A 31 9.99 5.99 -8.27
CA ALA A 31 10.75 6.00 -9.51
C ALA A 31 9.84 5.91 -10.74
N LEU A 32 8.80 5.06 -10.70
CA LEU A 32 7.83 4.94 -11.80
C LEU A 32 7.07 6.25 -12.05
N VAL A 33 6.67 6.95 -10.98
CA VAL A 33 6.04 8.29 -11.07
C VAL A 33 7.03 9.33 -11.59
N TRP A 34 8.28 9.28 -11.12
CA TRP A 34 9.33 10.23 -11.50
C TRP A 34 9.71 10.13 -12.97
N VAL A 35 9.92 8.90 -13.47
CA VAL A 35 10.25 8.61 -14.87
C VAL A 35 9.04 8.84 -15.79
N ARG A 36 7.85 9.10 -15.24
CA ARG A 36 6.60 9.27 -15.99
C ARG A 36 6.36 8.08 -16.92
N ALA A 37 6.49 6.88 -16.36
CA ALA A 37 6.39 5.63 -17.11
C ALA A 37 5.17 5.61 -18.04
N GLN A 38 5.37 5.29 -19.33
CA GLN A 38 4.27 5.30 -20.29
C GLN A 38 3.18 4.27 -19.93
N GLU A 39 1.92 4.52 -20.31
CA GLU A 39 0.82 3.59 -20.02
C GLU A 39 1.07 2.20 -20.59
N SER A 40 1.59 2.11 -21.81
CA SER A 40 1.97 0.84 -22.44
C SER A 40 3.00 0.06 -21.61
N PHE A 41 3.97 0.76 -21.00
CA PHE A 41 4.95 0.14 -20.12
C PHE A 41 4.30 -0.34 -18.81
N LEU A 42 3.38 0.43 -18.23
CA LEU A 42 2.67 0.02 -17.01
C LEU A 42 1.75 -1.18 -17.25
N ILE A 43 1.09 -1.25 -18.41
CA ILE A 43 0.28 -2.40 -18.82
C ILE A 43 1.18 -3.62 -19.01
N LEU A 44 2.31 -3.47 -19.72
CA LEU A 44 3.29 -4.55 -19.90
C LEU A 44 3.81 -5.05 -18.55
N LEU A 45 4.18 -4.13 -17.65
CA LEU A 45 4.64 -4.45 -16.30
C LEU A 45 3.57 -5.21 -15.50
N GLY A 46 2.31 -4.78 -15.61
CA GLY A 46 1.17 -5.47 -15.01
C GLY A 46 0.98 -6.88 -15.58
N CYS A 47 0.95 -7.04 -16.91
CA CYS A 47 0.83 -8.35 -17.57
C CYS A 47 1.97 -9.30 -17.19
N LEU A 48 3.21 -8.79 -17.20
CA LEU A 48 4.38 -9.55 -16.79
C LEU A 48 4.31 -9.92 -15.30
N GLY A 49 3.84 -8.99 -14.45
CA GLY A 49 3.56 -9.25 -13.05
C GLY A 49 2.57 -10.39 -12.84
N VAL A 50 1.44 -10.40 -13.58
CA VAL A 50 0.45 -11.49 -13.54
C VAL A 50 1.08 -12.81 -13.95
N LEU A 51 1.86 -12.84 -15.03
CA LEU A 51 2.57 -14.05 -15.47
C LEU A 51 3.52 -14.57 -14.39
N VAL A 52 4.26 -13.69 -13.73
CA VAL A 52 5.15 -14.05 -12.61
C VAL A 52 4.36 -14.59 -11.42
N VAL A 53 3.24 -13.96 -11.05
CA VAL A 53 2.37 -14.45 -9.97
C VAL A 53 1.88 -15.85 -10.29
N VAL A 54 1.30 -16.06 -11.47
CA VAL A 54 0.78 -17.37 -11.89
C VAL A 54 1.91 -18.40 -11.89
N ALA A 55 3.04 -18.12 -12.54
CA ALA A 55 4.16 -19.07 -12.58
C ALA A 55 4.73 -19.43 -11.20
N CYS A 56 4.78 -18.46 -10.28
CA CYS A 56 5.33 -18.68 -8.94
C CYS A 56 4.36 -19.37 -7.99
N VAL A 57 3.06 -19.11 -8.11
CA VAL A 57 2.01 -19.83 -7.38
C VAL A 57 2.03 -21.30 -7.77
N TRP A 58 2.18 -21.61 -9.06
CA TRP A 58 2.29 -22.99 -9.55
C TRP A 58 3.54 -23.72 -9.05
N ARG A 59 4.61 -22.97 -8.74
CA ARG A 59 5.86 -23.51 -8.19
C ARG A 59 5.95 -23.42 -6.66
N SER A 60 4.89 -23.00 -5.97
CA SER A 60 4.85 -22.80 -4.52
C SER A 60 5.95 -21.85 -4.00
N LEU A 61 6.25 -20.78 -4.75
CA LEU A 61 7.24 -19.76 -4.43
C LEU A 61 6.56 -18.42 -4.02
N PRO A 62 6.04 -18.30 -2.78
CA PRO A 62 5.24 -17.14 -2.35
C PRO A 62 6.02 -15.82 -2.38
N CYS A 63 7.32 -15.85 -2.08
CA CYS A 63 8.16 -14.65 -2.05
C CYS A 63 8.36 -14.03 -3.45
N LEU A 64 8.43 -14.83 -4.50
CA LEU A 64 8.50 -14.28 -5.87
C LEU A 64 7.12 -13.83 -6.36
N ALA A 65 6.05 -14.50 -5.94
CA ALA A 65 4.68 -14.06 -6.24
C ALA A 65 4.42 -12.65 -5.69
N ALA A 66 4.99 -12.31 -4.52
CA ALA A 66 4.94 -10.97 -3.94
C ALA A 66 5.49 -9.89 -4.88
N LEU A 67 6.61 -10.15 -5.58
CA LEU A 67 7.19 -9.20 -6.53
C LEU A 67 6.26 -8.96 -7.73
N GLY A 68 5.61 -10.03 -8.22
CA GLY A 68 4.60 -9.93 -9.25
C GLY A 68 3.37 -9.13 -8.79
N GLN A 69 2.91 -9.33 -7.55
CA GLN A 69 1.82 -8.55 -6.96
C GLN A 69 2.16 -7.07 -6.84
N VAL A 70 3.39 -6.72 -6.42
CA VAL A 70 3.89 -5.32 -6.40
C VAL A 70 3.86 -4.70 -7.80
N ALA A 71 4.31 -5.44 -8.83
CA ALA A 71 4.30 -4.97 -10.22
C ALA A 71 2.87 -4.72 -10.74
N VAL A 72 1.94 -5.64 -10.46
CA VAL A 72 0.52 -5.49 -10.82
C VAL A 72 -0.11 -4.31 -10.10
N ALA A 73 0.05 -4.23 -8.77
CA ALA A 73 -0.53 -3.18 -7.94
C ALA A 73 0.00 -1.80 -8.32
N SER A 74 1.30 -1.67 -8.58
CA SER A 74 1.90 -0.41 -9.03
C SER A 74 1.40 -0.01 -10.41
N GLY A 75 1.36 -0.93 -11.38
CA GLY A 75 0.80 -0.65 -12.71
C GLY A 75 -0.64 -0.14 -12.65
N ILE A 76 -1.52 -0.88 -11.96
CA ILE A 76 -2.94 -0.51 -11.81
C ILE A 76 -3.09 0.80 -11.04
N GLY A 77 -2.41 0.95 -9.91
CA GLY A 77 -2.50 2.14 -9.07
C GLY A 77 -2.06 3.40 -9.80
N LEU A 78 -0.96 3.34 -10.56
CA LEU A 78 -0.50 4.46 -11.38
C LEU A 78 -1.49 4.78 -12.51
N ILE A 79 -2.02 3.78 -13.22
CA ILE A 79 -3.01 4.01 -14.28
C ILE A 79 -4.28 4.66 -13.71
N LEU A 80 -4.77 4.20 -12.56
CA LEU A 80 -5.91 4.80 -11.87
C LEU A 80 -5.61 6.22 -11.39
N GLY A 81 -4.43 6.45 -10.83
CA GLY A 81 -3.97 7.77 -10.39
C GLY A 81 -3.99 8.81 -11.51
N ARG A 82 -3.78 8.40 -12.76
CA ARG A 82 -3.87 9.29 -13.95
C ARG A 82 -5.27 9.80 -14.25
N GLN A 83 -6.29 9.07 -13.83
CA GLN A 83 -7.68 9.42 -14.10
C GLN A 83 -8.18 10.59 -13.24
N PHE A 84 -7.46 10.94 -12.16
CA PHE A 84 -7.84 12.04 -11.29
C PHE A 84 -7.56 13.40 -11.96
N ARG A 85 -8.63 14.19 -12.17
CA ARG A 85 -8.54 15.52 -12.78
C ARG A 85 -8.56 16.69 -11.79
N ARG A 86 -9.01 16.48 -10.54
CA ARG A 86 -9.03 17.53 -9.49
C ARG A 86 -8.57 16.97 -8.15
N ALA A 87 -7.93 17.81 -7.35
CA ALA A 87 -7.32 17.41 -6.09
C ALA A 87 -8.37 17.04 -5.02
N TRP A 88 -9.54 17.66 -5.04
CA TRP A 88 -10.60 17.34 -4.07
C TRP A 88 -11.18 15.92 -4.25
N TRP A 89 -11.27 15.41 -5.49
CA TRP A 89 -11.66 14.01 -5.74
C TRP A 89 -10.66 13.03 -5.11
N LEU A 90 -9.37 13.38 -5.14
CA LEU A 90 -8.32 12.59 -4.52
C LEU A 90 -8.43 12.62 -2.98
N GLY A 91 -8.82 13.77 -2.42
CA GLY A 91 -9.15 13.90 -1.00
C GLY A 91 -10.33 13.01 -0.58
N ILE A 92 -11.40 12.95 -1.39
CA ILE A 92 -12.53 12.03 -1.15
C ILE A 92 -12.08 10.58 -1.22
N ALA A 93 -11.26 10.22 -2.22
CA ALA A 93 -10.72 8.86 -2.33
C ALA A 93 -9.87 8.49 -1.09
N ALA A 94 -9.10 9.43 -0.53
CA ALA A 94 -8.35 9.22 0.70
C ALA A 94 -9.27 8.98 1.91
N ILE A 95 -10.35 9.75 2.06
CA ILE A 95 -11.34 9.56 3.12
C ILE A 95 -12.07 8.22 2.95
N ALA A 96 -12.44 7.86 1.72
CA ALA A 96 -13.10 6.60 1.41
C ALA A 96 -12.19 5.40 1.70
N ALA A 97 -10.91 5.47 1.32
CA ALA A 97 -9.92 4.43 1.63
C ALA A 97 -9.67 4.31 3.13
N PHE A 98 -9.56 5.44 3.84
CA PHE A 98 -9.47 5.46 5.31
C PHE A 98 -10.66 4.76 5.96
N ALA A 99 -11.88 5.11 5.53
CA ALA A 99 -13.11 4.54 6.07
C ALA A 99 -13.26 3.05 5.71
N ALA A 100 -12.93 2.65 4.47
CA ALA A 100 -13.02 1.27 4.02
C ALA A 100 -12.09 0.35 4.82
N ASP A 101 -10.86 0.77 5.05
CA ASP A 101 -9.89 -0.03 5.82
C ASP A 101 -10.27 -0.08 7.31
N LEU A 102 -10.70 1.05 7.88
CA LEU A 102 -11.16 1.09 9.25
C LEU A 102 -12.43 0.25 9.46
N TRP A 103 -13.36 0.27 8.51
CA TRP A 103 -14.56 -0.58 8.52
C TRP A 103 -14.19 -2.05 8.38
N SER A 104 -13.23 -2.38 7.51
CA SER A 104 -12.74 -3.76 7.36
C SER A 104 -12.14 -4.31 8.66
N VAL A 105 -11.45 -3.47 9.43
CA VAL A 105 -10.86 -3.87 10.72
C VAL A 105 -11.89 -3.86 11.85
N LEU A 106 -12.81 -2.90 11.90
CA LEU A 106 -13.79 -2.76 12.99
C LEU A 106 -15.03 -3.65 12.84
N ALA A 107 -15.52 -3.86 11.62
CA ALA A 107 -16.77 -4.61 11.38
C ALA A 107 -16.58 -6.14 11.42
N GLY A 108 -15.34 -6.64 11.52
CA GLY A 108 -15.07 -8.07 11.54
C GLY A 108 -15.78 -8.88 10.45
N PRO A 109 -15.76 -8.49 9.15
CA PRO A 109 -16.24 -9.38 8.09
C PRO A 109 -15.32 -10.59 7.90
N THR A 110 -14.26 -10.74 8.70
CA THR A 110 -13.56 -12.00 8.88
C THR A 110 -14.51 -13.09 9.33
N HIS A 111 -15.50 -12.89 10.21
CA HIS A 111 -16.37 -14.01 10.60
C HIS A 111 -17.31 -14.50 9.47
N LEU A 112 -17.74 -13.61 8.55
CA LEU A 112 -18.66 -13.97 7.46
C LEU A 112 -17.95 -14.31 6.13
N VAL A 113 -16.71 -13.83 5.91
CA VAL A 113 -15.89 -14.17 4.73
C VAL A 113 -14.99 -15.40 4.99
N LEU A 114 -14.61 -15.68 6.26
CA LEU A 114 -13.96 -16.94 6.65
C LEU A 114 -14.85 -18.16 6.35
N GLU A 115 -16.17 -18.00 6.36
CA GLU A 115 -17.12 -19.08 6.06
C GLU A 115 -17.37 -19.29 4.55
N LYS A 116 -17.18 -18.27 3.69
CA LYS A 116 -17.64 -18.32 2.29
C LYS A 116 -16.54 -18.38 1.23
N ALA A 117 -15.32 -17.88 1.46
CA ALA A 117 -14.28 -17.86 0.41
C ALA A 117 -12.83 -17.69 0.96
N PRO A 118 -12.26 -18.67 1.67
CA PRO A 118 -10.90 -18.59 2.23
C PRO A 118 -9.79 -18.44 1.17
N ALA A 119 -10.04 -18.85 -0.08
CA ALA A 119 -9.05 -18.78 -1.15
C ALA A 119 -8.81 -17.35 -1.66
N ALA A 120 -9.82 -16.48 -1.70
CA ALA A 120 -9.70 -15.13 -2.27
C ALA A 120 -8.85 -14.19 -1.39
N LEU A 121 -8.84 -14.40 -0.08
CA LEU A 121 -8.08 -13.59 0.87
C LEU A 121 -6.57 -13.84 0.77
N ASN A 122 -6.16 -15.09 0.50
CA ASN A 122 -4.75 -15.46 0.30
C ASN A 122 -4.16 -14.88 -1.00
N TYR A 123 -4.99 -14.56 -2.00
CA TYR A 123 -4.53 -13.91 -3.24
C TYR A 123 -4.37 -12.39 -3.10
N LEU A 124 -5.02 -11.75 -2.12
CA LEU A 124 -4.93 -10.31 -1.88
C LEU A 124 -3.81 -9.90 -0.91
N LEU A 125 -3.36 -10.82 -0.04
CA LEU A 125 -2.33 -10.55 0.96
C LEU A 125 -0.95 -10.94 0.43
N ILE A 126 -0.03 -9.97 0.41
CA ILE A 126 1.38 -10.22 0.14
C ILE A 126 2.01 -10.71 1.44
N GLN A 127 2.30 -11.99 1.53
CA GLN A 127 3.05 -12.55 2.66
C GLN A 127 4.53 -12.25 2.48
N VAL A 128 5.01 -11.18 3.11
CA VAL A 128 6.44 -10.90 3.20
C VAL A 128 7.01 -11.74 4.36
N PRO A 129 7.98 -12.64 4.12
CA PRO A 129 8.62 -13.35 5.21
C PRO A 129 9.38 -12.34 6.07
N ALA A 130 9.00 -12.24 7.35
CA ALA A 130 9.78 -11.49 8.31
C ALA A 130 11.12 -12.22 8.52
N LEU A 131 12.24 -11.53 8.33
CA LEU A 131 13.54 -12.04 8.74
C LEU A 131 13.54 -12.21 10.27
N GLY A 132 13.35 -13.46 10.74
CA GLY A 132 13.47 -13.85 12.15
C GLY A 132 12.21 -14.29 12.88
N GLY A 133 11.06 -14.55 12.21
CA GLY A 133 9.87 -15.07 12.89
C GLY A 133 8.79 -15.65 11.97
N ALA A 134 8.06 -16.65 12.46
CA ALA A 134 7.12 -17.51 11.72
C ALA A 134 5.81 -16.84 11.23
N THR A 135 5.64 -15.54 11.45
CA THR A 135 4.44 -14.79 11.01
C THR A 135 4.86 -13.68 10.08
N GLY A 136 4.69 -13.90 8.78
CA GLY A 136 4.87 -12.86 7.77
C GLY A 136 3.87 -11.74 8.00
N LEU A 137 4.36 -10.50 8.05
CA LEU A 137 3.51 -9.33 8.18
C LEU A 137 2.85 -9.11 6.81
N GLY A 138 1.56 -9.43 6.72
CA GLY A 138 0.79 -9.38 5.48
C GLY A 138 0.57 -7.94 5.06
N LEU A 139 1.27 -7.50 4.02
CA LEU A 139 1.00 -6.20 3.41
C LEU A 139 -0.03 -6.41 2.31
N GLY A 140 -1.09 -5.61 2.30
CA GLY A 140 -2.14 -5.76 1.30
C GLY A 140 -1.61 -5.38 -0.08
N THR A 141 -1.92 -6.19 -1.10
CA THR A 141 -1.71 -5.75 -2.50
C THR A 141 -2.45 -4.43 -2.77
N SER A 142 -3.57 -4.21 -2.06
CA SER A 142 -4.32 -2.96 -2.02
C SER A 142 -3.51 -1.76 -1.53
N ASP A 143 -2.63 -1.93 -0.54
CA ASP A 143 -1.90 -0.81 0.07
C ASP A 143 -0.91 -0.21 -0.93
N ILE A 144 -0.24 -1.06 -1.71
CA ILE A 144 0.66 -0.65 -2.80
C ILE A 144 -0.13 0.01 -3.94
N LEU A 145 -1.32 -0.52 -4.25
CA LEU A 145 -2.20 0.07 -5.26
C LEU A 145 -2.60 1.49 -4.85
N PHE A 146 -3.08 1.68 -3.61
CA PHE A 146 -3.46 2.99 -3.09
C PHE A 146 -2.26 3.93 -2.96
N LEU A 147 -1.09 3.44 -2.52
CA LEU A 147 0.16 4.19 -2.51
C LEU A 147 0.45 4.79 -3.89
N CYS A 148 0.41 3.96 -4.94
CA CYS A 148 0.67 4.39 -6.31
C CYS A 148 -0.41 5.33 -6.85
N LEU A 149 -1.67 5.05 -6.54
CA LEU A 149 -2.81 5.89 -6.92
C LEU A 149 -2.68 7.29 -6.34
N PHE A 150 -2.39 7.43 -5.04
CA PHE A 150 -2.23 8.73 -4.41
C PHE A 150 -0.97 9.45 -4.89
N LEU A 151 0.12 8.72 -5.14
CA LEU A 151 1.37 9.32 -5.60
C LEU A 151 1.27 9.87 -7.03
N GLU A 152 0.68 9.09 -7.96
CA GLU A 152 0.44 9.55 -9.32
C GLU A 152 -0.67 10.60 -9.38
N GLY A 153 -1.73 10.44 -8.58
CA GLY A 153 -2.75 11.46 -8.38
C GLY A 153 -2.16 12.78 -7.89
N ALA A 154 -1.17 12.73 -6.98
CA ALA A 154 -0.42 13.91 -6.60
C ALA A 154 0.34 14.54 -7.76
N ARG A 155 0.98 13.74 -8.62
CA ARG A 155 1.68 14.24 -9.79
C ARG A 155 0.71 14.93 -10.77
N VAL A 156 -0.42 14.30 -11.08
CA VAL A 156 -1.40 14.81 -12.05
C VAL A 156 -2.11 16.07 -11.53
N CYS A 157 -2.49 16.09 -10.26
CA CYS A 157 -3.11 17.25 -9.61
C CYS A 157 -2.11 18.33 -9.18
N ARG A 158 -0.82 18.22 -9.54
CA ARG A 158 0.26 19.17 -9.19
C ARG A 158 0.42 19.40 -7.67
N LEU A 159 0.22 18.34 -6.89
CA LEU A 159 0.45 18.28 -5.44
C LEU A 159 1.93 17.96 -5.14
N ARG A 160 2.30 17.88 -3.85
CA ARG A 160 3.69 17.67 -3.42
C ARG A 160 4.08 16.20 -3.46
N VAL A 161 4.52 15.70 -4.62
CA VAL A 161 4.87 14.27 -4.81
C VAL A 161 5.93 13.78 -3.82
N GLY A 162 7.06 14.51 -3.67
CA GLY A 162 8.15 14.09 -2.78
C GLY A 162 7.74 14.03 -1.31
N TRP A 163 7.03 15.07 -0.82
CA TRP A 163 6.52 15.10 0.55
C TRP A 163 5.44 14.04 0.79
N SER A 164 4.58 13.78 -0.21
CA SER A 164 3.59 12.71 -0.15
C SER A 164 4.28 11.36 0.01
N LEU A 165 5.32 11.09 -0.78
CA LEU A 165 6.08 9.85 -0.71
C LEU A 165 6.72 9.66 0.68
N ALA A 166 7.39 10.70 1.19
CA ALA A 166 8.02 10.64 2.50
C ALA A 166 7.00 10.42 3.63
N ALA A 167 5.87 11.14 3.60
CA ALA A 167 4.81 11.03 4.60
C ALA A 167 4.10 9.67 4.56
N MET A 168 3.82 9.14 3.36
CA MET A 168 3.23 7.81 3.18
C MET A 168 4.20 6.70 3.61
N LEU A 169 5.50 6.81 3.30
CA LEU A 169 6.52 5.88 3.78
C LEU A 169 6.58 5.88 5.31
N THR A 170 6.55 7.07 5.92
CA THR A 170 6.55 7.21 7.37
C THR A 170 5.30 6.57 7.99
N GLY A 171 4.12 6.84 7.41
CA GLY A 171 2.87 6.20 7.81
C GLY A 171 2.93 4.67 7.73
N LEU A 172 3.51 4.13 6.66
CA LEU A 172 3.70 2.68 6.48
C LEU A 172 4.66 2.09 7.53
N MET A 173 5.78 2.76 7.80
CA MET A 173 6.72 2.35 8.86
C MET A 173 6.06 2.35 10.23
N VAL A 174 5.29 3.40 10.55
CA VAL A 174 4.56 3.47 11.82
C VAL A 174 3.49 2.38 11.91
N ALA A 175 2.71 2.15 10.85
CA ALA A 175 1.64 1.14 10.82
C ALA A 175 2.19 -0.27 11.05
N THR A 176 3.23 -0.63 10.29
CA THR A 176 3.89 -1.94 10.39
C THR A 176 4.58 -2.09 11.75
N GLY A 177 5.19 -1.03 12.25
CA GLY A 177 5.74 -0.97 13.61
C GLY A 177 4.75 -1.26 14.72
N LEU A 178 3.59 -0.59 14.65
CA LEU A 178 2.49 -0.81 15.58
C LEU A 178 1.95 -2.23 15.47
N ALA A 179 1.85 -2.79 14.26
CA ALA A 179 1.43 -4.16 14.05
C ALA A 179 2.40 -5.17 14.70
N VAL A 180 3.71 -4.96 14.54
CA VAL A 180 4.75 -5.78 15.20
C VAL A 180 4.66 -5.65 16.72
N ALA A 181 4.57 -4.41 17.24
CA ALA A 181 4.55 -4.15 18.68
C ALA A 181 3.29 -4.68 19.36
N ALA A 182 2.13 -4.55 18.72
CA ALA A 182 0.85 -5.02 19.24
C ALA A 182 0.63 -6.53 19.00
N GLY A 183 1.37 -7.14 18.07
CA GLY A 183 1.17 -8.53 17.67
C GLY A 183 -0.17 -8.79 16.98
N VAL A 184 -0.82 -7.74 16.47
CA VAL A 184 -2.14 -7.77 15.81
C VAL A 184 -2.02 -7.06 14.47
N ALA A 185 -2.78 -7.51 13.46
CA ALA A 185 -2.88 -6.81 12.19
C ALA A 185 -3.47 -5.40 12.40
N VAL A 186 -2.73 -4.37 12.01
CA VAL A 186 -3.14 -2.96 12.10
C VAL A 186 -3.53 -2.47 10.71
N PRO A 187 -4.63 -1.71 10.58
CA PRO A 187 -5.02 -1.10 9.29
C PRO A 187 -3.93 -0.14 8.81
N VAL A 188 -3.40 -0.41 7.61
CA VAL A 188 -2.28 0.34 7.01
C VAL A 188 -2.76 1.57 6.26
N LEU A 189 -3.92 1.47 5.59
CA LEU A 189 -4.43 2.54 4.74
C LEU A 189 -4.76 3.83 5.53
N PRO A 190 -5.25 3.81 6.78
CA PRO A 190 -5.46 5.00 7.58
C PRO A 190 -4.18 5.82 7.77
N LEU A 191 -3.07 5.16 8.10
CA LEU A 191 -1.79 5.85 8.28
C LEU A 191 -1.19 6.30 6.95
N LEU A 192 -1.39 5.54 5.88
CA LEU A 192 -0.97 5.92 4.53
C LEU A 192 -1.74 7.16 4.02
N THR A 193 -3.07 7.12 4.09
CA THR A 193 -3.96 8.21 3.63
C THR A 193 -3.79 9.47 4.46
N THR A 194 -3.61 9.35 5.78
CA THR A 194 -3.30 10.51 6.63
C THR A 194 -1.92 11.11 6.32
N GLY A 195 -0.92 10.28 6.05
CA GLY A 195 0.38 10.74 5.53
C GLY A 195 0.23 11.52 4.22
N PHE A 196 -0.54 11.01 3.27
CA PHE A 196 -0.83 11.69 2.02
C PHE A 196 -1.56 13.03 2.21
N VAL A 197 -2.66 13.03 2.98
CA VAL A 197 -3.49 14.22 3.20
C VAL A 197 -2.71 15.28 3.96
N SER A 198 -1.97 14.92 5.01
CA SER A 198 -1.18 15.87 5.79
C SER A 198 -0.12 16.60 4.96
N ALA A 199 0.52 15.92 4.01
CA ALA A 199 1.48 16.55 3.10
C ALA A 199 0.87 17.58 2.13
N ASN A 200 -0.45 17.50 1.87
CA ASN A 200 -1.13 18.19 0.78
C ASN A 200 -2.40 18.95 1.19
N VAL A 201 -2.75 18.98 2.47
CA VAL A 201 -4.03 19.51 2.97
C VAL A 201 -4.25 20.96 2.55
N ASP A 202 -3.18 21.76 2.53
CA ASP A 202 -3.21 23.16 2.10
C ASP A 202 -3.56 23.32 0.62
N LEU A 203 -3.05 22.43 -0.24
CA LEU A 203 -3.32 22.46 -1.67
C LEU A 203 -4.71 21.93 -2.01
N ILE A 204 -5.16 20.87 -1.33
CA ILE A 204 -6.51 20.32 -1.50
C ILE A 204 -7.56 21.35 -1.08
N LEU A 205 -7.37 22.03 0.06
CA LEU A 205 -8.30 23.07 0.52
C LEU A 205 -8.34 24.28 -0.41
N ARG A 206 -7.21 24.64 -1.05
CA ARG A 206 -7.17 25.71 -2.06
C ARG A 206 -7.99 25.33 -3.30
N ASP A 207 -7.89 24.10 -3.78
CA ASP A 207 -8.65 23.59 -4.93
C ASP A 207 -10.16 23.58 -4.67
N ILE A 208 -10.57 23.16 -3.46
CA ILE A 208 -11.98 23.20 -3.03
C ILE A 208 -12.52 24.63 -3.02
N ARG A 209 -11.77 25.57 -2.42
CA ARG A 209 -12.17 26.98 -2.37
C ARG A 209 -12.25 27.62 -3.75
N GLY A 210 -11.37 27.24 -4.66
CA GLY A 210 -11.41 27.68 -6.06
C GLY A 210 -12.65 27.17 -6.78
N SER A 211 -12.98 25.89 -6.59
CA SER A 211 -14.14 25.25 -7.22
C SER A 211 -15.49 25.79 -6.74
N LEU A 212 -15.58 26.28 -5.48
CA LEU A 212 -16.81 26.87 -4.93
C LEU A 212 -17.05 28.32 -5.37
N ARG A 213 -16.03 28.98 -5.94
CA ARG A 213 -16.09 30.38 -6.40
C ARG A 213 -16.35 30.52 -7.90
N SER A 214 -16.25 29.42 -8.66
CA SER A 214 -16.54 29.33 -10.10
C SER A 214 -17.94 28.82 -10.35
#